data_AF-A0A7U9RDG1-F1
#
_entry.id   AF-A0A7U9RDG1-F1
#
_cell.length_a   1.000
_cell.length_b   1.000
_cell.length_c   1.000
_cell.angle_alpha   90.00
_cell.angle_beta   90.00
_cell.angle_gamma   90.00
#
_symmetry.space_group_name_H-M   'P 1'
#
loop_
_entity.id
_entity.type
_entity.pdbx_description
1 polymer ?
#
loop_
_entity_poly.entity_id
_entity_poly.type
_entity_poly.pdbx_seq_one_letter_code
_entity_poly.pdbx_strand_id
1 'polypeptide(L)'
;MTVKGAACADAAFVDIYHSQKRYGIIYTDPPWEQAKGGHKKVRPNSSGTGLDYPVMPINEIMELHGEVLPILAEERHNVFMWTIAKYLLAAEKFMQELGYTRHARIVWNKRSGMAPAYTVRFTCEYLLWFYRKGRILLPDEGARGRYPTYMQETVKRHSQKPECAYRMLEDMFRETGKIELFARKPRRGWDCWGNEVEGMDLGTG
;
A
#
# COMPACT_ATOMS: atom_id res chain seq x y z
N MET A 1 -5.23 2.60 37.90
CA MET A 1 -4.33 3.11 36.86
C MET A 1 -5.16 3.45 35.65
N THR A 2 -5.35 4.74 35.39
CA THR A 2 -6.18 5.23 34.29
C THR A 2 -5.40 5.05 32.99
N VAL A 3 -5.89 4.17 32.12
CA VAL A 3 -5.40 4.08 30.73
C VAL A 3 -5.75 5.41 30.08
N LYS A 4 -4.75 6.27 29.89
CA LYS A 4 -4.90 7.45 29.03
C LYS A 4 -5.19 6.92 27.64
N GLY A 5 -6.44 7.06 27.18
CA GLY A 5 -6.78 6.79 25.80
C GLY A 5 -5.88 7.64 24.91
N ALA A 6 -5.03 7.00 24.10
CA ALA A 6 -4.28 7.70 23.09
C ALA A 6 -5.28 8.39 22.16
N ALA A 7 -5.29 9.73 22.16
CA ALA A 7 -6.05 10.50 21.21
C ALA A 7 -5.60 10.07 19.81
N CYS A 8 -6.54 9.65 18.97
CA CYS A 8 -6.27 9.26 17.60
C CYS A 8 -5.89 10.54 16.84
N ALA A 9 -4.60 10.71 16.55
CA ALA A 9 -4.10 11.92 15.89
C ALA A 9 -4.71 12.08 14.49
N ASP A 10 -4.95 13.32 14.10
CA ASP A 10 -5.36 13.68 12.74
C ASP A 10 -4.27 13.32 11.73
N ALA A 11 -4.68 13.08 10.49
CA ALA A 11 -3.76 12.76 9.41
C ALA A 11 -2.88 13.98 9.09
N ALA A 12 -1.56 13.81 9.04
CA ALA A 12 -0.65 14.86 8.57
C ALA A 12 -0.01 14.48 7.23
N PHE A 13 0.14 15.48 6.33
CA PHE A 13 0.98 15.35 5.15
C PHE A 13 2.44 15.47 5.58
N VAL A 14 3.30 14.61 5.04
CA VAL A 14 4.70 14.48 5.48
C VAL A 14 5.64 14.64 4.31
N ASP A 15 6.65 15.53 4.44
CA ASP A 15 7.81 15.51 3.54
C ASP A 15 8.65 14.27 3.86
N ILE A 16 8.56 13.25 3.00
CA ILE A 16 9.19 11.95 3.22
C ILE A 16 10.71 11.95 3.06
N TYR A 17 11.29 13.01 2.49
CA TYR A 17 12.73 13.14 2.29
C TYR A 17 13.44 13.83 3.46
N HIS A 18 12.70 14.59 4.29
CA HIS A 18 13.25 15.35 5.42
C HIS A 18 12.49 15.16 6.74
N SER A 19 11.66 14.11 6.83
CA SER A 19 10.84 13.81 8.01
C SER A 19 11.68 13.51 9.25
N GLN A 20 11.32 14.11 10.38
CA GLN A 20 11.81 13.73 11.72
C GLN A 20 10.96 12.62 12.36
N LYS A 21 9.76 12.36 11.84
CA LYS A 21 8.89 11.25 12.29
C LYS A 21 9.32 9.95 11.65
N ARG A 22 9.24 8.88 12.43
CA ARG A 22 9.44 7.49 11.99
C ARG A 22 8.21 6.66 12.31
N TYR A 23 8.00 5.58 11.56
CA TYR A 23 6.78 4.79 11.57
C TYR A 23 7.08 3.30 11.72
N GLY A 24 6.35 2.65 12.63
CA GLY A 24 6.32 1.19 12.72
C GLY A 24 5.53 0.53 11.57
N ILE A 25 4.58 1.25 10.96
CA ILE A 25 3.83 0.78 9.79
C ILE A 25 4.02 1.73 8.61
N ILE A 26 4.57 1.21 7.52
CA ILE A 26 4.63 1.90 6.23
C ILE A 26 3.72 1.15 5.28
N TYR A 27 2.66 1.79 4.82
CA TYR A 27 1.75 1.27 3.81
C TYR A 27 1.99 2.00 2.50
N THR A 28 2.16 1.27 1.41
CA THR A 28 2.53 1.86 0.11
C THR A 28 1.71 1.21 -1.00
N ASP A 29 1.13 2.06 -1.85
CA ASP A 29 0.42 1.65 -3.07
C ASP A 29 1.08 2.29 -4.30
N PRO A 30 2.26 1.80 -4.72
CA PRO A 30 3.00 2.43 -5.81
C PRO A 30 2.16 2.48 -7.10
N PRO A 31 2.26 3.56 -7.89
CA PRO A 31 1.52 3.69 -9.15
C PRO A 31 2.19 2.88 -10.27
N TRP A 32 2.15 1.55 -10.13
CA TRP A 32 2.78 0.60 -11.05
C TRP A 32 2.42 0.88 -12.50
N GLU A 33 3.42 0.92 -13.38
CA GLU A 33 3.20 1.12 -14.81
C GLU A 33 2.31 0.04 -15.43
N GLN A 34 1.17 0.47 -15.96
CA GLN A 34 0.24 -0.39 -16.67
C GLN A 34 0.06 0.13 -18.09
N ALA A 35 -0.04 -0.78 -19.05
CA ALA A 35 -0.46 -0.44 -20.41
C ALA A 35 -1.95 -0.78 -20.55
N LYS A 36 -2.76 0.09 -21.17
CA LYS A 36 -4.07 -0.34 -21.69
C LYS A 36 -3.75 -1.47 -22.70
N GLY A 37 -4.41 -2.62 -22.55
CA GLY A 37 -4.13 -3.81 -23.37
C GLY A 37 -4.09 -3.50 -24.88
N GLY A 38 -3.36 -4.32 -25.64
CA GLY A 38 -3.06 -4.09 -27.06
C GLY A 38 -4.28 -3.72 -27.92
N HIS A 39 -4.03 -2.97 -29.00
CA HIS A 39 -5.05 -2.45 -29.90
C HIS A 39 -6.12 -3.51 -30.25
N LYS A 40 -7.36 -3.21 -29.89
CA LYS A 40 -8.52 -4.03 -30.24
C LYS A 40 -9.22 -3.38 -31.43
N LYS A 41 -9.22 -4.06 -32.59
CA LYS A 41 -9.93 -3.63 -33.82
C LYS A 41 -11.41 -3.26 -33.58
N VAL A 42 -12.03 -3.87 -32.57
CA VAL A 42 -13.44 -3.65 -32.17
C VAL A 42 -13.66 -2.38 -31.32
N ARG A 43 -12.61 -1.73 -30.81
CA ARG A 43 -12.70 -0.47 -30.04
C ARG A 43 -11.49 0.44 -30.36
N PRO A 44 -11.42 1.01 -31.57
CA PRO A 44 -10.27 1.77 -32.04
C PRO A 44 -9.98 3.01 -31.18
N ASN A 45 -11.01 3.63 -30.58
CA ASN A 45 -10.88 4.89 -29.84
C ASN A 45 -10.63 4.73 -28.33
N SER A 46 -10.58 3.49 -27.81
CA SER A 46 -10.41 3.23 -26.36
C SER A 46 -9.38 2.12 -26.06
N SER A 47 -8.63 1.68 -27.07
CA SER A 47 -7.57 0.68 -26.93
C SER A 47 -6.25 1.23 -27.45
N GLY A 48 -5.17 1.06 -26.68
CA GLY A 48 -3.85 1.61 -27.00
C GLY A 48 -3.60 3.06 -26.57
N THR A 49 -4.49 3.69 -25.81
CA THR A 49 -4.20 5.00 -25.18
C THR A 49 -3.46 4.84 -23.84
N GLY A 50 -2.70 5.85 -23.41
CA GLY A 50 -2.13 5.90 -22.06
C GLY A 50 -3.20 5.84 -20.98
N LEU A 51 -2.83 5.47 -19.76
CA LEU A 51 -3.73 5.59 -18.62
C LEU A 51 -3.94 7.06 -18.28
N ASP A 52 -5.16 7.41 -17.87
CA ASP A 52 -5.54 8.79 -17.54
C ASP A 52 -5.04 9.22 -16.14
N TYR A 53 -3.99 8.56 -15.63
CA TYR A 53 -3.36 8.81 -14.33
C TYR A 53 -1.84 8.60 -14.41
N PRO A 54 -1.04 9.33 -13.60
CA PRO A 54 0.40 9.17 -13.58
C PRO A 54 0.80 7.76 -13.15
N VAL A 55 1.71 7.17 -13.90
CA VAL A 55 2.35 5.89 -13.59
C VAL A 55 3.83 6.12 -13.38
N MET A 56 4.46 5.26 -12.58
CA MET A 56 5.88 5.32 -12.27
C MET A 56 6.57 4.04 -12.76
N PRO A 57 7.68 4.15 -13.51
CA PRO A 57 8.52 3.02 -13.85
C PRO A 57 8.99 2.28 -12.60
N ILE A 58 9.18 0.97 -12.71
CA ILE A 58 9.58 0.14 -11.56
C ILE A 58 10.90 0.63 -10.91
N ASN A 59 11.85 1.10 -11.72
CA ASN A 59 13.14 1.57 -11.22
C ASN A 59 12.98 2.82 -10.34
N GLU A 60 12.12 3.75 -10.73
CA GLU A 60 11.84 4.95 -9.93
C GLU A 60 11.10 4.58 -8.64
N ILE A 61 10.17 3.62 -8.69
CA ILE A 61 9.52 3.09 -7.47
C ILE A 61 10.57 2.49 -6.53
N MET A 62 11.51 1.71 -7.07
CA MET A 62 12.60 1.09 -6.30
C MET A 62 13.50 2.14 -5.65
N GLU A 63 13.91 3.16 -6.41
CA GLU A 63 14.76 4.26 -5.96
C GLU A 63 14.08 5.03 -4.83
N LEU A 64 12.82 5.45 -5.02
CA LEU A 64 12.04 6.13 -3.99
C LEU A 64 11.99 5.31 -2.69
N HIS A 65 11.66 4.01 -2.77
CA HIS A 65 11.63 3.17 -1.56
C HIS A 65 13.02 2.98 -0.93
N GLY A 66 14.07 2.88 -1.75
CA GLY A 66 15.45 2.78 -1.27
C GLY A 66 15.89 4.01 -0.49
N GLU A 67 15.47 5.20 -0.90
CA GLU A 67 15.78 6.47 -0.25
C GLU A 67 14.93 6.72 1.01
N VAL A 68 13.62 6.50 0.93
CA VAL A 68 12.70 6.96 1.98
C VAL A 68 12.54 5.95 3.11
N LEU A 69 12.68 4.64 2.86
CA LEU A 69 12.54 3.63 3.92
C LEU A 69 13.57 3.80 5.05
N PRO A 70 14.87 4.08 4.80
CA PRO A 70 15.83 4.39 5.86
C PRO A 70 15.46 5.61 6.72
N ILE A 71 14.79 6.60 6.13
CA ILE A 71 14.37 7.85 6.80
C ILE A 71 13.15 7.58 7.67
N LEU A 72 12.12 6.95 7.08
CA LEU A 72 10.79 6.84 7.65
C LEU A 72 10.59 5.63 8.56
N ALA A 73 11.23 4.49 8.30
CA ALA A 73 10.95 3.27 9.07
C ALA A 73 11.49 3.39 10.48
N GLU A 74 10.78 2.94 11.51
CA GLU A 74 11.32 2.71 12.86
C GLU A 74 12.41 1.61 12.87
N GLU A 75 13.01 1.30 14.04
CA GLU A 75 13.91 0.14 14.13
C GLU A 75 13.14 -1.18 13.93
N ARG A 76 12.01 -1.34 14.63
CA ARG A 76 11.08 -2.46 14.46
C ARG A 76 9.86 -1.99 13.69
N HIS A 77 9.69 -2.49 12.47
CA HIS A 77 8.66 -2.00 11.58
C HIS A 77 8.24 -3.05 10.55
N ASN A 78 7.13 -2.75 9.90
CA ASN A 78 6.60 -3.52 8.79
C ASN A 78 6.34 -2.60 7.60
N VAL A 79 6.62 -3.11 6.39
CA VAL A 79 6.23 -2.46 5.13
C VAL A 79 5.15 -3.31 4.48
N PHE A 80 4.01 -2.69 4.21
CA PHE A 80 2.87 -3.27 3.52
C PHE A 80 2.75 -2.65 2.13
N MET A 81 3.10 -3.43 1.10
CA MET A 81 3.16 -2.95 -0.28
C MET A 81 2.11 -3.61 -1.16
N TRP A 82 1.25 -2.80 -1.77
CA TRP A 82 0.35 -3.30 -2.80
C TRP A 82 1.08 -3.56 -4.10
N THR A 83 0.69 -4.64 -4.77
CA THR A 83 1.16 -4.98 -6.10
C THR A 83 0.12 -5.80 -6.86
N ILE A 84 0.35 -5.91 -8.16
CA ILE A 84 -0.44 -6.73 -9.10
C ILE A 84 0.40 -7.92 -9.57
N ALA A 85 -0.25 -8.93 -10.15
CA ALA A 85 0.42 -10.15 -10.61
C ALA A 85 1.66 -9.89 -11.49
N LYS A 86 1.61 -8.86 -12.36
CA LYS A 86 2.73 -8.45 -13.23
C LYS A 86 4.00 -8.06 -12.45
N TYR A 87 3.84 -7.39 -11.31
CA TYR A 87 4.93 -6.81 -10.53
C TYR A 87 5.24 -7.59 -9.26
N LEU A 88 4.46 -8.63 -8.94
CA LEU A 88 4.57 -9.39 -7.70
C LEU A 88 6.00 -9.87 -7.41
N LEU A 89 6.61 -10.58 -8.36
CA LEU A 89 7.96 -11.13 -8.16
C LEU A 89 9.04 -10.04 -8.17
N ALA A 90 8.86 -9.01 -9.00
CA ALA A 90 9.81 -7.90 -9.07
C ALA A 90 9.80 -7.09 -7.77
N ALA A 91 8.61 -6.85 -7.20
CA ALA A 91 8.42 -6.17 -5.92
C ALA A 91 9.13 -6.90 -4.77
N GLU A 92 8.98 -8.22 -4.73
CA GLU A 92 9.66 -9.06 -3.74
C GLU A 92 11.18 -9.04 -3.89
N LYS A 93 11.65 -9.12 -5.13
CA LYS A 93 13.08 -9.13 -5.43
C LYS A 93 13.74 -7.83 -4.96
N PHE A 94 13.20 -6.67 -5.30
CA PHE A 94 13.86 -5.42 -4.87
C PHE A 94 13.74 -5.18 -3.37
N MET A 95 12.61 -5.52 -2.74
CA MET A 95 12.50 -5.39 -1.29
C MET A 95 13.53 -6.30 -0.58
N GLN A 96 13.81 -7.47 -1.14
CA GLN A 96 14.91 -8.33 -0.69
C GLN A 96 16.28 -7.66 -0.86
N GLU A 97 16.54 -7.02 -2.00
CA GLU A 97 17.77 -6.25 -2.25
C GLU A 97 17.92 -5.06 -1.26
N LEU A 98 16.82 -4.44 -0.84
CA LEU A 98 16.78 -3.42 0.23
C LEU A 98 16.92 -4.00 1.66
N GLY A 99 17.15 -5.31 1.79
CA GLY A 99 17.39 -5.99 3.07
C GLY A 99 16.12 -6.43 3.81
N TYR A 100 14.97 -6.46 3.14
CA TYR A 100 13.72 -6.94 3.72
C TYR A 100 13.47 -8.42 3.44
N THR A 101 12.75 -9.07 4.35
CA THR A 101 12.23 -10.42 4.20
C THR A 101 10.72 -10.36 4.10
N ARG A 102 10.14 -11.12 3.17
CA ARG A 102 8.69 -11.24 3.06
C ARG A 102 8.14 -12.16 4.15
N HIS A 103 7.26 -11.65 4.99
CA HIS A 103 6.48 -12.44 5.92
C HIS A 103 5.33 -13.16 5.21
N ALA A 104 4.43 -12.40 4.59
CA ALA A 104 3.20 -12.93 4.01
C ALA A 104 2.85 -12.27 2.67
N ARG A 105 2.05 -12.98 1.86
CA ARG A 105 1.31 -12.43 0.72
C ARG A 105 -0.16 -12.48 1.11
N ILE A 106 -0.80 -11.33 1.24
CA ILE A 106 -2.23 -11.26 1.53
C ILE A 106 -2.94 -11.00 0.20
N VAL A 107 -3.82 -11.92 -0.20
CA VAL A 107 -4.49 -11.87 -1.50
C VAL A 107 -5.82 -11.16 -1.34
N TRP A 108 -6.03 -10.09 -2.10
CA TRP A 108 -7.33 -9.43 -2.20
C TRP A 108 -8.05 -9.88 -3.47
N ASN A 109 -9.17 -10.58 -3.30
CA ASN A 109 -10.11 -10.86 -4.38
C ASN A 109 -11.12 -9.72 -4.54
N LYS A 110 -11.02 -9.01 -5.66
CA LYS A 110 -11.88 -7.88 -6.07
C LYS A 110 -13.27 -8.31 -6.52
N ARG A 111 -13.54 -9.63 -6.58
CA ARG A 111 -14.73 -10.31 -7.15
C ARG A 111 -14.94 -10.12 -8.65
N SER A 112 -14.55 -8.96 -9.18
CA SER A 112 -14.61 -8.61 -10.59
C SER A 112 -13.22 -8.24 -11.10
N GLY A 113 -13.02 -8.43 -12.40
CA GLY A 113 -11.74 -8.20 -13.04
C GLY A 113 -11.81 -8.39 -14.55
N MET A 114 -10.79 -7.88 -15.23
CA MET A 114 -10.65 -8.08 -16.67
C MET A 114 -10.41 -9.56 -16.96
N ALA A 115 -10.87 -10.03 -18.13
CA ALA A 115 -10.52 -11.33 -18.69
C ALA A 115 -9.66 -11.11 -19.95
N PRO A 116 -8.34 -10.89 -19.81
CA PRO A 116 -7.45 -10.83 -20.96
C PRO A 116 -7.58 -12.08 -21.82
N ALA A 117 -7.57 -11.90 -23.15
CA ALA A 117 -7.77 -12.99 -24.12
C ALA A 117 -9.03 -13.85 -23.91
N TYR A 118 -10.02 -13.38 -23.13
CA TYR A 118 -11.22 -14.13 -22.75
C TYR A 118 -10.95 -15.49 -22.07
N THR A 119 -9.80 -15.65 -21.41
CA THR A 119 -9.42 -16.90 -20.73
C THR A 119 -9.83 -16.90 -19.26
N VAL A 120 -9.01 -16.34 -18.38
CA VAL A 120 -9.22 -16.26 -16.93
C VAL A 120 -9.42 -14.82 -16.48
N ARG A 121 -10.17 -14.63 -15.40
CA ARG A 121 -10.41 -13.30 -14.81
C ARG A 121 -9.32 -12.95 -13.81
N PHE A 122 -8.71 -11.78 -14.00
CA PHE A 122 -7.69 -11.23 -13.13
C PHE A 122 -8.41 -10.44 -12.02
N THR A 123 -8.87 -11.16 -11.00
CA THR A 123 -9.63 -10.59 -9.87
C THR A 123 -8.76 -10.31 -8.66
N CYS A 124 -7.51 -10.79 -8.63
CA CYS A 124 -6.65 -10.68 -7.45
C CYS A 124 -5.61 -9.56 -7.56
N GLU A 125 -5.40 -8.88 -6.43
CA GLU A 125 -4.22 -8.06 -6.13
C GLU A 125 -3.58 -8.56 -4.83
N TYR A 126 -2.35 -8.12 -4.54
CA TYR A 126 -1.56 -8.65 -3.45
C TYR A 126 -1.08 -7.52 -2.54
N LEU A 127 -1.28 -7.68 -1.24
CA LEU A 127 -0.64 -6.87 -0.21
C LEU A 127 0.51 -7.67 0.38
N LEU A 128 1.73 -7.26 0.09
CA LEU A 128 2.95 -7.90 0.56
C LEU A 128 3.35 -7.34 1.91
N TRP A 129 3.58 -8.20 2.88
CA TRP A 129 4.07 -7.82 4.20
C TRP A 129 5.57 -8.15 4.29
N PHE A 130 6.39 -7.11 4.44
CA PHE A 130 7.83 -7.18 4.61
C PHE A 130 8.29 -6.69 5.99
N TYR A 131 9.45 -7.19 6.44
CA TYR A 131 10.12 -6.78 7.67
C TYR A 131 11.64 -6.97 7.53
N ARG A 132 12.46 -6.34 8.38
CA ARG A 132 13.90 -6.64 8.47
C ARG A 132 14.14 -7.80 9.42
N LYS A 133 15.06 -8.72 9.08
CA LYS A 133 15.36 -9.92 9.89
C LYS A 133 15.61 -9.55 11.36
N GLY A 134 14.87 -10.20 12.27
CA GLY A 134 14.94 -9.94 13.72
C GLY A 134 14.24 -8.67 14.21
N ARG A 135 13.61 -7.90 13.31
CA ARG A 135 12.98 -6.61 13.61
C ARG A 135 11.54 -6.51 13.13
N ILE A 136 10.83 -7.65 13.04
CA ILE A 136 9.40 -7.65 12.77
C ILE A 136 8.66 -6.94 13.92
N LEU A 137 7.78 -6.01 13.58
CA LEU A 137 6.83 -5.48 14.55
C LEU A 137 5.65 -6.46 14.63
N LEU A 138 5.43 -7.03 15.82
CA LEU A 138 4.36 -8.00 16.03
C LEU A 138 3.01 -7.29 16.21
N PRO A 139 1.91 -7.88 15.73
CA PRO A 139 0.58 -7.40 16.06
C PRO A 139 0.32 -7.39 17.58
N ASP A 140 -0.59 -6.51 17.99
CA ASP A 140 -1.16 -6.46 19.34
C ASP A 140 -1.67 -7.83 19.74
N GLU A 141 -1.47 -8.23 21.00
CA GLU A 141 -1.73 -9.61 21.47
C GLU A 141 -3.12 -10.10 21.12
N GLY A 142 -4.13 -9.24 21.29
CA GLY A 142 -5.50 -9.58 20.95
C GLY A 142 -5.65 -9.97 19.47
N ALA A 143 -4.98 -9.28 18.55
CA ALA A 143 -5.15 -9.40 17.11
C ALA A 143 -4.31 -10.52 16.46
N ARG A 144 -3.37 -11.13 17.19
CA ARG A 144 -2.51 -12.19 16.67
C ARG A 144 -3.33 -13.39 16.19
N GLY A 145 -3.11 -13.80 14.94
CA GLY A 145 -3.78 -14.95 14.33
C GLY A 145 -5.25 -14.72 13.93
N ARG A 146 -5.81 -13.51 14.09
CA ARG A 146 -7.21 -13.22 13.71
C ARG A 146 -7.45 -13.16 12.20
N TYR A 147 -6.44 -12.72 11.44
CA TYR A 147 -6.61 -12.37 10.03
C TYR A 147 -6.02 -13.42 9.10
N PRO A 148 -6.78 -13.94 8.12
CA PRO A 148 -6.25 -14.81 7.09
C PRO A 148 -5.46 -14.02 6.05
N THR A 149 -4.64 -14.72 5.27
CA THR A 149 -3.92 -14.17 4.10
C THR A 149 -4.83 -13.97 2.87
N TYR A 150 -6.15 -13.90 3.07
CA TYR A 150 -7.15 -13.74 2.03
C TYR A 150 -8.18 -12.68 2.45
N MET A 151 -8.43 -11.73 1.56
CA MET A 151 -9.40 -10.66 1.72
C MET A 151 -10.34 -10.64 0.51
N GLN A 152 -11.61 -10.28 0.73
CA GLN A 152 -12.58 -10.15 -0.35
C GLN A 152 -13.42 -8.90 -0.15
N GLU A 153 -13.33 -7.95 -1.07
CA GLU A 153 -14.10 -6.71 -1.06
C GLU A 153 -14.26 -6.22 -2.51
N THR A 154 -15.46 -5.79 -2.89
CA THR A 154 -15.71 -5.29 -4.25
C THR A 154 -15.08 -3.91 -4.44
N VAL A 155 -14.37 -3.71 -5.55
CA VAL A 155 -13.82 -2.41 -5.92
C VAL A 155 -14.95 -1.41 -6.16
N LYS A 156 -14.89 -0.24 -5.51
CA LYS A 156 -15.86 0.84 -5.72
C LYS A 156 -15.40 1.89 -6.75
N ARG A 157 -14.09 2.17 -6.80
CA ARG A 157 -13.46 3.12 -7.74
C ARG A 157 -12.17 2.53 -8.30
N HIS A 158 -11.76 2.96 -9.48
CA HIS A 158 -10.52 2.47 -10.10
C HIS A 158 -9.33 2.63 -9.16
N SER A 159 -8.54 1.55 -9.00
CA SER A 159 -7.37 1.48 -8.10
C SER A 159 -7.64 1.69 -6.61
N GLN A 160 -8.88 1.88 -6.16
CA GLN A 160 -9.18 2.01 -4.72
C GLN A 160 -8.93 0.68 -4.02
N LYS A 161 -7.99 0.68 -3.07
CA LYS A 161 -7.68 -0.47 -2.21
C LYS A 161 -8.80 -0.74 -1.19
N PRO A 162 -8.94 -1.99 -0.70
CA PRO A 162 -10.09 -2.38 0.08
C PRO A 162 -10.01 -1.81 1.50
N GLU A 163 -11.14 -1.33 2.01
CA GLU A 163 -11.21 -0.79 3.39
C GLU A 163 -10.93 -1.89 4.42
N CYS A 164 -11.17 -3.16 4.09
CA CYS A 164 -10.82 -4.29 4.96
C CYS A 164 -9.31 -4.42 5.24
N ALA A 165 -8.44 -3.97 4.33
CA ALA A 165 -6.99 -3.97 4.57
C ALA A 165 -6.61 -2.93 5.62
N TYR A 166 -7.14 -1.70 5.53
CA TYR A 166 -6.90 -0.68 6.55
C TYR A 166 -7.42 -1.11 7.92
N ARG A 167 -8.66 -1.63 7.99
CA ARG A 167 -9.24 -2.14 9.25
C ARG A 167 -8.39 -3.25 9.87
N MET A 168 -7.85 -4.16 9.05
CA MET A 168 -6.95 -5.22 9.49
C MET A 168 -5.67 -4.64 10.11
N LEU A 169 -5.02 -3.68 9.45
CA LEU A 169 -3.79 -3.06 9.97
C LEU A 169 -4.05 -2.22 11.22
N GLU A 170 -5.17 -1.52 11.29
CA GLU A 170 -5.59 -0.73 12.45
C GLU A 170 -5.93 -1.61 13.67
N ASP A 171 -6.48 -2.81 13.46
CA ASP A 171 -6.72 -3.77 14.54
C ASP A 171 -5.42 -4.43 15.03
N MET A 172 -4.52 -4.76 14.09
CA MET A 172 -3.24 -5.40 14.39
C MET A 172 -2.23 -4.46 15.05
N PHE A 173 -2.28 -3.16 14.79
CA PHE A 173 -1.26 -2.20 15.22
C PHE A 173 -1.90 -0.91 15.75
N ARG A 174 -2.68 -0.99 16.84
CA ARG A 174 -3.58 0.10 17.26
C ARG A 174 -2.83 1.38 17.58
N GLU A 175 -1.78 1.28 18.38
CA GLU A 175 -1.02 2.44 18.90
C GLU A 175 0.25 2.74 18.10
N THR A 176 0.49 2.03 17.00
CA THR A 176 1.67 2.25 16.16
C THR A 176 1.47 3.43 15.22
N GLY A 177 2.50 4.27 15.07
CA GLY A 177 2.54 5.32 14.04
C GLY A 177 2.51 4.71 12.64
N LYS A 178 1.66 5.26 11.76
CA LYS A 178 1.41 4.73 10.42
C LYS A 178 1.54 5.84 9.38
N ILE A 179 2.17 5.51 8.25
CA ILE A 179 2.20 6.38 7.07
C ILE A 179 1.71 5.64 5.84
N GLU A 180 0.91 6.31 5.01
CA GLU A 180 0.51 5.88 3.68
C GLU A 180 1.30 6.66 2.61
N LEU A 181 2.11 5.93 1.82
CA LEU A 181 2.82 6.45 0.65
C LEU A 181 1.95 6.26 -0.61
N PHE A 182 1.97 7.26 -1.48
CA PHE A 182 1.09 7.37 -2.66
C PHE A 182 -0.40 7.47 -2.29
N ALA A 183 -0.69 8.12 -1.16
CA ALA A 183 -2.05 8.35 -0.68
C ALA A 183 -2.84 9.21 -1.69
N ARG A 184 -4.11 8.86 -1.87
CA ARG A 184 -5.07 9.63 -2.70
C ARG A 184 -6.07 10.45 -1.90
N LYS A 185 -6.23 10.09 -0.63
CA LYS A 185 -7.08 10.77 0.35
C LYS A 185 -6.43 10.63 1.72
N PRO A 186 -6.55 11.63 2.60
CA PRO A 186 -6.14 11.47 3.98
C PRO A 186 -7.01 10.42 4.69
N ARG A 187 -6.44 9.78 5.70
CA ARG A 187 -7.12 8.81 6.55
C ARG A 187 -6.76 9.06 8.00
N ARG A 188 -7.76 9.25 8.87
CA ARG A 188 -7.54 9.50 10.30
C ARG A 188 -6.65 8.41 10.92
N GLY A 189 -5.65 8.81 11.70
CA GLY A 189 -4.67 7.89 12.29
C GLY A 189 -3.56 7.42 11.34
N TRP A 190 -3.51 7.96 10.12
CA TRP A 190 -2.44 7.73 9.15
C TRP A 190 -1.89 9.07 8.68
N ASP A 191 -0.59 9.26 8.87
CA ASP A 191 0.13 10.29 8.12
C ASP A 191 0.18 9.87 6.64
N CYS A 192 0.32 10.82 5.73
CA CYS A 192 0.24 10.54 4.30
C CYS A 192 1.27 11.32 3.47
N TRP A 193 1.61 10.74 2.33
CA TRP A 193 2.34 11.42 1.26
C TRP A 193 1.81 10.95 -0.09
N GLY A 194 1.60 11.88 -1.01
CA GLY A 194 1.15 11.61 -2.37
C GLY A 194 0.66 12.86 -3.08
N ASN A 195 0.82 12.90 -4.40
CA ASN A 195 0.51 14.08 -5.22
C ASN A 195 -0.96 14.51 -5.13
N GLU A 196 -1.87 13.57 -4.86
CA GLU A 196 -3.31 13.85 -4.76
C GLU A 196 -3.73 14.38 -3.38
N VAL A 197 -2.85 14.32 -2.36
CA VAL A 197 -3.14 14.84 -1.00
C VAL A 197 -2.28 16.06 -0.65
N GLU A 198 -1.31 16.40 -1.48
CA GLU A 198 -0.52 17.62 -1.33
C GLU A 198 -1.41 18.86 -1.49
N GLY A 199 -1.33 19.77 -0.52
CA GLY A 199 -2.13 21.01 -0.51
C GLY A 199 -3.60 20.85 -0.12
N MET A 200 -4.06 19.64 0.25
CA MET A 200 -5.37 19.47 0.88
C MET A 200 -5.36 20.03 2.31
N ASP A 201 -6.42 20.73 2.70
CA ASP A 201 -6.66 21.03 4.11
C ASP A 201 -6.98 19.71 4.83
N LEU A 202 -6.05 19.26 5.67
CA LEU A 202 -6.13 17.96 6.32
C LEU A 202 -7.11 17.93 7.49
N GLY A 203 -7.82 19.04 7.73
CA GLY A 203 -9.00 19.08 8.57
C GLY A 203 -8.74 18.66 10.01
N THR A 204 -8.46 19.64 10.86
CA THR A 204 -8.66 19.51 12.30
C THR A 204 -10.15 19.33 12.55
N GLY A 205 -10.58 18.09 12.83
CA GLY A 205 -11.98 17.72 13.07
C GLY A 205 -12.24 17.38 14.53
#